data_AF-A0A5B7WX73-F1
#
_entry.id   AF-A0A5B7WX73-F1
#
_cell.length_a   1.000
_cell.length_b   1.000
_cell.length_c   1.000
_cell.angle_alpha   90.00
_cell.angle_beta   90.00
_cell.angle_gamma   90.00
#
_symmetry.space_group_name_H-M   'P 1'
#
loop_
_entity.id
_entity.type
_entity.pdbx_description
1 polymer ?
#
loop_
_entity_poly.entity_id
_entity_poly.type
_entity_poly.pdbx_seq_one_letter_code
_entity_poly.pdbx_strand_id
1 'polypeptide(L)'
;MAERFVKSHIAERVAEFIGARETRAYLESHGWVQGMPIIMAKPHEPLDDVMGLVAIQQGPALVATVDPSTEELRFLYVSTPSAALKDVPPCRPETDVCKLFEAAARSESITFRSRYTPHSAVAHLVPVFDAAATQAIPADEGESSLKP
;
A
#
# COMPACT_ATOMS: atom_id res chain seq x y z
N MET A 1 3.17 -14.07 22.55
CA MET A 1 1.76 -14.36 22.22
C MET A 1 1.10 -13.23 21.43
N ALA A 2 1.30 -11.95 21.80
CA ALA A 2 0.75 -10.77 21.11
C ALA A 2 1.08 -10.66 19.60
N GLU A 3 2.22 -11.21 19.17
CA GLU A 3 2.70 -11.08 17.80
C GLU A 3 1.82 -11.75 16.74
N ARG A 4 1.19 -12.88 17.09
CA ARG A 4 0.25 -13.58 16.19
C ARG A 4 -1.06 -12.81 16.04
N PHE A 5 -1.50 -12.13 17.10
CA PHE A 5 -2.76 -11.39 17.10
C PHE A 5 -2.68 -10.12 16.24
N VAL A 6 -1.56 -9.39 16.26
CA VAL A 6 -1.39 -8.20 15.41
C VAL A 6 -1.38 -8.57 13.92
N LYS A 7 -0.64 -9.61 13.53
CA LYS A 7 -0.64 -10.08 12.14
C LYS A 7 -2.02 -10.65 11.73
N SER A 8 -2.74 -11.31 12.65
CA SER A 8 -4.12 -11.76 12.42
C SER A 8 -5.06 -10.58 12.17
N HIS A 9 -5.00 -9.54 13.02
CA HIS A 9 -5.86 -8.38 12.88
C HIS A 9 -5.61 -7.65 11.54
N ILE A 10 -4.35 -7.44 11.14
CA ILE A 10 -4.06 -6.81 9.84
C ILE A 10 -4.62 -7.68 8.71
N ALA A 11 -4.45 -9.00 8.79
CA ALA A 11 -4.98 -9.93 7.78
C ALA A 11 -6.51 -9.87 7.67
N GLU A 12 -7.23 -9.82 8.80
CA GLU A 12 -8.68 -9.70 8.83
C GLU A 12 -9.15 -8.40 8.16
N ARG A 13 -8.51 -7.27 8.49
CA ARG A 13 -8.83 -5.97 7.88
C ARG A 13 -8.52 -5.93 6.38
N VAL A 14 -7.38 -6.49 5.97
CA VAL A 14 -7.01 -6.59 4.55
C VAL A 14 -8.00 -7.49 3.79
N ALA A 15 -8.41 -8.62 4.37
CA ALA A 15 -9.37 -9.54 3.76
C ALA A 15 -10.75 -8.89 3.61
N GLU A 16 -11.23 -8.19 4.64
CA GLU A 16 -12.47 -7.42 4.58
C GLU A 16 -12.38 -6.33 3.50
N PHE A 17 -11.27 -5.58 3.49
CA PHE A 17 -11.04 -4.50 2.54
C PHE A 17 -11.01 -5.01 1.09
N ILE A 18 -10.35 -6.13 0.79
CA ILE A 18 -10.30 -6.67 -0.59
C ILE A 18 -11.60 -7.43 -0.93
N GLY A 19 -12.37 -7.86 0.06
CA GLY A 19 -13.64 -8.55 -0.15
C GLY A 19 -14.67 -7.66 -0.85
N ALA A 20 -14.68 -6.37 -0.55
CA ALA A 20 -15.58 -5.41 -1.18
C ALA A 20 -15.15 -5.03 -2.61
N ARG A 21 -16.13 -4.77 -3.48
CA ARG A 21 -15.88 -4.43 -4.90
C ARG A 21 -15.34 -3.01 -5.05
N GLU A 22 -15.90 -2.07 -4.29
CA GLU A 22 -15.56 -0.64 -4.38
C GLU A 22 -14.11 -0.38 -3.95
N THR A 23 -13.70 -0.99 -2.84
CA THR A 23 -12.33 -0.93 -2.31
C THR A 23 -11.32 -1.61 -3.23
N ARG A 24 -11.67 -2.71 -3.90
CA ARG A 24 -10.82 -3.30 -4.94
C ARG A 24 -10.64 -2.37 -6.13
N ALA A 25 -11.73 -1.81 -6.66
CA ALA A 25 -11.67 -0.84 -7.74
C ALA A 25 -10.83 0.40 -7.33
N TYR A 26 -10.93 0.80 -6.07
CA TYR A 26 -10.10 1.85 -5.50
C TYR A 26 -8.61 1.48 -5.50
N LEU A 27 -8.23 0.28 -5.01
CA LEU A 27 -6.83 -0.18 -5.07
C LEU A 27 -6.33 -0.28 -6.52
N GLU A 28 -7.18 -0.75 -7.45
CA GLU A 28 -6.86 -0.84 -8.87
C GLU A 28 -6.57 0.52 -9.50
N SER A 29 -7.36 1.54 -9.15
CA SER A 29 -7.08 2.92 -9.59
C SER A 29 -5.77 3.49 -9.02
N HIS A 30 -5.21 2.88 -7.97
CA HIS A 30 -3.94 3.23 -7.34
C HIS A 30 -2.82 2.21 -7.64
N GLY A 31 -2.94 1.45 -8.73
CA GLY A 31 -1.87 0.64 -9.27
C GLY A 31 -1.75 -0.78 -8.70
N TRP A 32 -2.65 -1.19 -7.80
CA TRP A 32 -2.80 -2.60 -7.48
C TRP A 32 -3.44 -3.34 -8.65
N VAL A 33 -3.07 -4.60 -8.85
CA VAL A 33 -3.75 -5.46 -9.83
C VAL A 33 -4.05 -6.80 -9.18
N GLN A 34 -5.09 -7.47 -9.64
CA GLN A 34 -5.40 -8.80 -9.15
C GLN A 34 -4.18 -9.74 -9.34
N GLY A 35 -3.77 -10.39 -8.26
CA GLY A 35 -2.56 -11.23 -8.24
C GLY A 35 -1.30 -10.51 -7.74
N MET A 36 -1.33 -9.18 -7.58
CA MET A 36 -0.26 -8.44 -6.90
C MET A 36 -0.25 -8.78 -5.41
N PRO A 37 0.90 -9.18 -4.83
CA PRO A 37 1.00 -9.59 -3.44
C PRO A 37 0.79 -8.42 -2.48
N ILE A 38 0.21 -8.73 -1.33
CA ILE A 38 0.00 -7.80 -0.23
C ILE A 38 0.75 -8.32 0.99
N ILE A 39 1.84 -7.65 1.32
CA ILE A 39 2.72 -7.99 2.44
C ILE A 39 2.23 -7.28 3.68
N MET A 40 1.81 -8.04 4.69
CA MET A 40 1.34 -7.49 5.96
C MET A 40 2.51 -7.29 6.90
N ALA A 41 2.68 -6.07 7.39
CA ALA A 41 3.76 -5.69 8.28
C ALA A 41 3.21 -5.07 9.56
N LYS A 42 3.79 -5.42 10.71
CA LYS A 42 3.52 -4.68 11.96
C LYS A 42 4.04 -3.24 11.83
N PRO A 43 3.45 -2.26 12.52
CA PRO A 43 3.84 -0.85 12.41
C PRO A 43 5.34 -0.62 12.66
N HIS A 44 5.91 -1.36 13.62
CA HIS A 44 7.32 -1.28 14.01
C HIS A 44 8.14 -2.47 13.49
N GLU A 45 7.66 -3.19 12.47
CA GLU A 45 8.45 -4.26 11.84
C GLU A 45 9.66 -3.63 11.13
N PRO A 46 10.87 -4.18 11.28
CA PRO A 46 12.05 -3.69 10.57
C PRO A 46 11.79 -3.65 9.08
N LEU A 47 12.11 -2.52 8.44
CA LEU A 47 11.83 -2.33 7.02
C LEU A 47 12.53 -3.39 6.18
N ASP A 48 13.74 -3.78 6.55
CA ASP A 48 14.46 -4.84 5.83
C ASP A 48 13.73 -6.19 5.88
N ASP A 49 13.11 -6.57 7.00
CA ASP A 49 12.36 -7.83 7.08
C ASP A 49 11.16 -7.82 6.12
N VAL A 50 10.44 -6.69 6.06
CA VAL A 50 9.32 -6.49 5.13
C VAL A 50 9.80 -6.49 3.68
N MET A 51 10.89 -5.76 3.39
CA MET A 51 11.43 -5.66 2.04
C MET A 51 12.08 -6.97 1.57
N GLY A 52 12.57 -7.80 2.48
CA GLY A 52 13.00 -9.16 2.18
C GLY A 52 11.86 -10.00 1.63
N LEU A 53 10.65 -9.86 2.20
CA LEU A 53 9.44 -10.53 1.70
C LEU A 53 9.00 -9.98 0.34
N VAL A 54 9.09 -8.65 0.14
CA VAL A 54 8.79 -8.00 -1.15
C VAL A 54 9.76 -8.46 -2.23
N ALA A 55 11.06 -8.54 -1.92
CA ALA A 55 12.09 -8.94 -2.87
C ALA A 55 11.89 -10.36 -3.43
N ILE A 56 11.27 -11.26 -2.66
CA ILE A 56 10.93 -12.63 -3.10
C ILE A 56 9.86 -12.62 -4.20
N GLN A 57 8.98 -11.62 -4.24
CA GLN A 57 7.85 -11.60 -5.18
C GLN A 57 8.24 -11.26 -6.63
N GLN A 58 9.48 -10.80 -6.86
CA GLN A 58 10.03 -10.45 -8.20
C GLN A 58 9.20 -9.42 -8.99
N GLY A 59 8.34 -8.65 -8.32
CA GLY A 59 7.43 -7.69 -8.94
C GLY A 59 6.97 -6.62 -7.95
N PRO A 60 6.06 -5.72 -8.37
CA PRO A 60 5.48 -4.74 -7.46
C PRO A 60 4.64 -5.43 -6.39
N ALA A 61 4.54 -4.80 -5.23
CA ALA A 61 3.78 -5.30 -4.10
C ALA A 61 3.09 -4.16 -3.36
N LEU A 62 1.98 -4.46 -2.69
CA LEU A 62 1.48 -3.58 -1.63
C LEU A 62 2.05 -4.04 -0.30
N VAL A 63 2.42 -3.07 0.55
CA VAL A 63 2.66 -3.31 1.96
C VAL A 63 1.45 -2.78 2.71
N ALA A 64 0.85 -3.61 3.56
CA ALA A 64 -0.28 -3.26 4.39
C ALA A 64 0.15 -3.17 5.86
N THR A 65 -0.24 -2.09 6.52
CA THR A 65 -0.05 -1.94 7.97
C THR A 65 -1.24 -1.19 8.58
N VAL A 66 -1.35 -1.24 9.90
CA VAL A 66 -2.29 -0.39 10.65
C VAL A 66 -1.53 0.79 11.22
N ASP A 67 -2.08 1.98 11.15
CA ASP A 67 -1.50 3.11 11.85
C ASP A 67 -1.70 2.96 13.37
N PRO A 68 -0.64 3.07 14.18
CA PRO A 68 -0.73 2.80 15.62
C PRO A 68 -1.53 3.86 16.40
N SER A 69 -1.80 5.04 15.80
CA SER A 69 -2.52 6.13 16.47
C SER A 69 -4.01 6.15 16.11
N THR A 70 -4.34 5.78 14.88
CA THR A 70 -5.69 5.86 14.30
C THR A 70 -6.34 4.50 14.06
N GLU A 71 -5.57 3.42 14.16
CA GLU A 71 -5.97 2.04 13.83
C GLU A 71 -6.47 1.86 12.38
N GLU A 72 -6.19 2.84 11.51
CA GLU A 72 -6.57 2.80 10.11
C GLU A 72 -5.66 1.88 9.30
N LEU A 73 -6.26 1.08 8.42
CA LEU A 73 -5.52 0.26 7.46
C LEU A 73 -4.93 1.16 6.38
N ARG A 74 -3.61 1.09 6.21
CA ARG A 74 -2.88 1.85 5.20
C ARG A 74 -2.15 0.91 4.25
N PHE A 75 -2.07 1.32 3.00
CA PHE A 75 -1.33 0.61 1.96
C PHE A 75 -0.22 1.49 1.40
N LEU A 76 0.94 0.89 1.21
CA LEU A 76 2.08 1.49 0.52
C LEU A 76 2.34 0.67 -0.73
N TYR A 77 2.23 1.29 -1.89
CA TYR A 77 2.67 0.66 -3.12
C TYR A 77 4.19 0.67 -3.17
N VAL A 78 4.80 -0.46 -3.54
CA VAL A 78 6.24 -0.60 -3.75
C VAL A 78 6.47 -1.11 -5.16
N SER A 79 7.22 -0.34 -5.96
CA SER A 79 7.57 -0.73 -7.33
C SER A 79 8.60 -1.86 -7.36
N THR A 80 8.71 -2.52 -8.51
CA THR A 80 9.88 -3.36 -8.78
C THR A 80 11.16 -2.51 -8.71
N PRO A 81 12.24 -3.01 -8.09
CA PRO A 81 13.55 -2.34 -8.13
C PRO A 81 14.02 -2.14 -9.57
N SER A 82 14.57 -0.96 -9.88
CA SER A 82 14.95 -0.61 -11.25
C SER A 82 16.25 0.17 -11.33
N ALA A 83 17.13 -0.23 -12.23
CA ALA A 83 18.39 0.47 -12.53
C ALA A 83 18.18 1.85 -13.16
N ALA A 84 16.98 2.13 -13.68
CA ALA A 84 16.62 3.45 -14.21
C ALA A 84 16.32 4.48 -13.11
N LEU A 85 16.15 4.04 -11.86
CA LEU A 85 15.91 4.92 -10.73
C LEU A 85 17.24 5.46 -10.19
N LYS A 86 17.17 6.60 -9.52
CA LYS A 86 18.31 7.19 -8.82
C LYS A 86 18.88 6.18 -7.83
N ASP A 87 20.19 5.94 -7.90
CA ASP A 87 20.87 5.11 -6.91
C ASP A 87 20.91 5.85 -5.56
N VAL A 88 20.29 5.25 -4.56
CA VAL A 88 20.26 5.77 -3.19
C VAL A 88 20.89 4.74 -2.24
N PRO A 89 21.53 5.18 -1.15
CA PRO A 89 22.07 4.24 -0.17
C PRO A 89 20.94 3.37 0.41
N PRO A 90 21.25 2.14 0.87
CA PRO A 90 20.26 1.29 1.51
C PRO A 90 19.71 1.97 2.76
N CYS A 91 18.45 1.72 3.07
CA CYS A 91 17.85 2.17 4.33
C CYS A 91 18.67 1.68 5.53
N ARG A 92 18.70 2.48 6.60
CA ARG A 92 19.39 2.11 7.83
C ARG A 92 18.69 0.92 8.48
N PRO A 93 19.42 0.00 9.13
CA PRO A 93 18.82 -1.18 9.76
C PRO A 93 17.82 -0.85 10.87
N GLU A 94 17.93 0.33 11.52
CA GLU A 94 16.95 0.78 12.53
C GLU A 94 15.68 1.44 11.91
N THR A 95 15.54 1.39 10.58
CA THR A 95 14.35 1.91 9.89
C THR A 95 13.25 0.88 9.98
N ASP A 96 12.15 1.23 10.62
CA ASP A 96 10.91 0.46 10.62
C ASP A 96 10.00 0.86 9.44
N VAL A 97 9.02 0.01 9.14
CA VAL A 97 8.09 0.24 8.03
C VAL A 97 7.26 1.51 8.21
N CYS A 98 6.85 1.88 9.43
CA CYS A 98 6.09 3.11 9.67
C CYS A 98 6.85 4.36 9.21
N LYS A 99 8.17 4.44 9.44
CA LYS A 99 8.98 5.57 8.92
C LYS A 99 8.92 5.69 7.39
N LEU A 100 8.80 4.57 6.67
CA LEU A 100 8.64 4.57 5.22
C LEU A 100 7.27 5.12 4.81
N PHE A 101 6.21 4.71 5.50
CA PHE A 101 4.86 5.26 5.33
C PHE A 101 4.83 6.77 5.62
N GLU A 102 5.43 7.22 6.71
CA GLU A 102 5.51 8.64 7.06
C GLU A 102 6.29 9.45 6.02
N ALA A 103 7.38 8.90 5.48
CA ALA A 103 8.15 9.56 4.44
C ALA A 103 7.34 9.71 3.14
N ALA A 104 6.58 8.66 2.77
CA ALA A 104 5.66 8.66 1.63
C ALA A 104 4.36 9.44 1.89
N ALA A 105 4.03 9.79 3.13
CA ALA A 105 2.93 10.71 3.43
C ALA A 105 3.36 12.17 3.28
N ARG A 106 4.63 12.47 3.56
CA ARG A 106 5.21 13.82 3.42
C ARG A 106 5.56 14.20 1.98
N SER A 107 5.68 13.22 1.09
CA SER A 107 6.07 13.40 -0.31
C SER A 107 5.17 12.53 -1.18
N GLU A 108 4.84 12.93 -2.40
CA GLU A 108 3.99 12.12 -3.30
C GLU A 108 4.55 10.70 -3.52
N SER A 109 5.88 10.58 -3.61
CA SER A 109 6.58 9.30 -3.62
C SER A 109 7.98 9.45 -3.03
N ILE A 110 8.56 8.32 -2.64
CA ILE A 110 9.93 8.23 -2.13
C ILE A 110 10.71 7.18 -2.90
N THR A 111 11.94 7.52 -3.26
CA THR A 111 12.91 6.53 -3.76
C THR A 111 13.72 6.00 -2.59
N PHE A 112 13.77 4.69 -2.44
CA PHE A 112 14.50 4.02 -1.37
C PHE A 112 15.18 2.75 -1.89
N ARG A 113 16.12 2.19 -1.15
CA ARG A 113 16.79 0.94 -1.49
C ARG A 113 16.83 0.04 -0.26
N SER A 114 16.41 -1.22 -0.40
CA SER A 114 16.65 -2.23 0.63
C SER A 114 18.03 -2.87 0.44
N ARG A 115 18.63 -3.41 1.50
CA ARG A 115 19.90 -4.14 1.38
C ARG A 115 19.80 -5.40 0.53
N TYR A 116 18.59 -5.93 0.33
CA TYR A 116 18.35 -7.16 -0.43
C TYR A 116 18.28 -6.96 -1.94
N THR A 117 18.22 -5.71 -2.42
CA THR A 117 18.06 -5.40 -3.84
C THR A 117 19.21 -4.53 -4.33
N PRO A 118 19.79 -4.82 -5.51
CA PRO A 118 20.92 -4.05 -6.03
C PRO A 118 20.52 -2.65 -6.52
N HIS A 119 19.23 -2.43 -6.79
CA HIS A 119 18.69 -1.18 -7.31
C HIS A 119 17.63 -0.60 -6.37
N SER A 120 17.41 0.71 -6.50
CA SER A 120 16.36 1.42 -5.79
C SER A 120 14.97 1.03 -6.29
N ALA A 121 13.96 1.23 -5.43
CA ALA A 121 12.54 1.13 -5.74
C ALA A 121 11.85 2.45 -5.36
N VAL A 122 10.64 2.65 -5.89
CA VAL A 122 9.76 3.76 -5.52
C VAL A 122 8.65 3.24 -4.62
N ALA A 123 8.37 3.97 -3.55
CA ALA A 123 7.18 3.77 -2.75
C ALA A 123 6.30 5.01 -2.76
N HIS A 124 4.99 4.82 -2.79
CA HIS A 124 4.02 5.89 -2.57
C HIS A 124 2.84 5.38 -1.75
N LEU A 125 2.27 6.28 -0.97
CA LEU A 125 1.13 5.97 -0.13
C LEU A 125 -0.12 5.85 -1.00
N VAL A 126 -0.86 4.76 -0.84
CA VAL A 126 -2.22 4.69 -1.35
C VAL A 126 -3.08 5.52 -0.40
N PRO A 127 -3.84 6.51 -0.89
CA PRO A 127 -4.65 7.33 -0.01
C PRO A 127 -5.68 6.47 0.75
N VAL A 128 -6.14 6.96 1.89
CA VAL A 128 -7.15 6.26 2.67
C VAL A 128 -8.45 6.23 1.89
N PHE A 129 -9.07 5.05 1.78
CA PHE A 129 -10.35 4.92 1.13
C PHE A 129 -11.44 5.59 1.97
N ASP A 130 -12.04 6.63 1.41
CA ASP A 130 -13.18 7.31 1.99
C ASP A 130 -14.46 6.88 1.25
N ALA A 131 -15.29 6.09 1.93
CA ALA A 131 -16.53 5.56 1.36
C ALA A 131 -17.55 6.67 1.04
N ALA A 132 -17.53 7.78 1.79
CA ALA A 132 -18.45 8.90 1.57
C ALA A 132 -18.09 9.69 0.30
N ALA A 133 -16.79 9.87 0.03
CA ALA A 133 -16.29 10.51 -1.18
C ALA A 133 -16.56 9.67 -2.44
N THR A 134 -16.54 8.34 -2.32
CA THR A 134 -16.79 7.44 -3.47
C THR A 134 -18.27 7.41 -3.91
N GLN A 135 -19.21 7.75 -3.02
CA GLN A 135 -20.65 7.80 -3.32
C GLN A 135 -21.12 9.14 -3.92
N ALA A 136 -20.23 10.14 -4.01
CA ALA A 136 -20.58 11.49 -4.45
C ALA A 136 -20.48 11.72 -5.97
N ILE A 137 -20.43 10.66 -6.79
CA ILE A 137 -20.66 10.80 -8.23
C ILE A 137 -22.17 10.72 -8.43
N PRO A 138 -22.90 11.84 -8.64
CA PRO A 138 -24.29 11.75 -9.03
C PRO A 138 -24.35 10.97 -10.34
N ALA A 139 -25.12 9.89 -10.35
CA ALA A 139 -25.59 9.30 -11.58
C ALA A 139 -26.31 10.43 -12.34
N ASP A 140 -25.69 10.92 -13.40
CA ASP A 140 -26.34 11.81 -14.36
C ASP A 140 -27.49 11.00 -14.97
N GLU A 141 -28.67 11.17 -14.39
CA GLU A 141 -29.94 10.73 -14.96
C GLU A 141 -30.15 11.51 -16.25
N GLY A 142 -29.56 11.00 -17.33
CA GLY A 142 -29.99 11.30 -18.69
C GLY A 142 -31.35 10.67 -18.94
N GLU A 143 -32.38 11.18 -18.27
CA GLU A 143 -33.76 10.81 -18.51
C GLU A 143 -34.14 11.22 -19.93
N SER A 144 -34.35 10.19 -20.74
CA SER A 144 -34.97 10.21 -22.04
C SER A 144 -36.31 10.95 -21.99
N SER A 145 -36.33 12.21 -22.44
CA SER A 145 -37.56 12.89 -22.85
C SER A 145 -37.65 12.90 -24.37
N LEU A 146 -38.09 11.76 -24.87
CA LEU A 146 -38.71 11.62 -26.17
C LEU A 146 -40.21 11.92 -26.03
N LYS A 147 -40.72 12.96 -26.70
CA LYS A 147 -42.04 13.03 -27.37
C LYS A 147 -42.51 14.48 -27.58
N PRO A 148 -43.50 14.70 -28.46
CA PRO A 148 -43.71 14.15 -29.81
C PRO A 148 -43.80 15.27 -30.87
#